data_AF-A0A5N5IIL7-F1
#
_entry.id   AF-A0A5N5IIL7-F1
#
_cell.length_a   1.000
_cell.length_b   1.000
_cell.length_c   1.000
_cell.angle_alpha   90.00
_cell.angle_beta   90.00
_cell.angle_gamma   90.00
#
_symmetry.space_group_name_H-M   'P 1'
#
loop_
_entity.id
_entity.type
_entity.pdbx_description
1 polymer ?
#
loop_
_entity_poly.entity_id
_entity_poly.type
_entity_poly.pdbx_seq_one_letter_code
_entity_poly.pdbx_strand_id
1 'polypeptide(L)'
;MPQVRIIAKNFMDMVAALPAMKLDKLYENAFICEAILRSLPPLAKKYVLQLLCIEVPVTAKSMEEWVLPDGVSKHRVAIDRLIQLRIFTETVDRKRETTYTLNPIFQTNLKKLLVHGVVLPREPMPSNITVRLPSLEDLQAFALEQWECFLLQLINSSQSERPSNISSSMMKTFQRGLLSQRDREAPRLTESGFQFLLMDTNAQLWYIIREYISNSEERGLDSADLISFLLELSFHVTGEAYNINTLNERQKNIIKDLADLGLIKLQQGRKDSWFIPTELATNLSVSLTDSSSRKQGFVVVETNFRLYAYSTSKLHCEILRLFSRVEYQLPNLIVGAITKESLYSAFENGITGEQIISFLQQNAHPRVAERVPSVPENVTDQIRLWETDLNRVEMTPAYYYDEFPTRELLEGASDFARGYNALLWEDVNSKKMRLVVKAENHVHMREYLGRQRQ
;
A
#
# COMPACT_ATOMS: atom_id res chain seq x y z
N MET A 1 -3.63 20.06 0.57
CA MET A 1 -3.07 18.98 1.40
C MET A 1 -2.22 18.12 0.49
N PRO A 2 -0.95 17.85 0.80
CA PRO A 2 -0.07 17.16 -0.13
C PRO A 2 -0.57 15.72 -0.32
N GLN A 3 -0.68 15.32 -1.59
CA GLN A 3 -1.05 13.98 -2.02
C GLN A 3 -0.08 12.98 -1.39
N VAL A 4 -0.57 12.24 -0.40
CA VAL A 4 0.18 11.15 0.22
C VAL A 4 0.29 10.07 -0.86
N ARG A 5 1.46 9.95 -1.48
CA ARG A 5 1.82 8.76 -2.27
C ARG A 5 1.43 7.54 -1.43
N ILE A 6 0.64 6.63 -2.00
CA ILE A 6 0.40 5.32 -1.39
C ILE A 6 1.71 4.55 -1.48
N ILE A 7 2.65 4.89 -0.60
CA ILE A 7 3.67 3.94 -0.20
C ILE A 7 2.88 2.91 0.59
N ALA A 8 2.85 1.67 0.11
CA ALA A 8 2.40 0.55 0.90
C ALA A 8 3.23 0.54 2.18
N LYS A 9 2.72 1.22 3.22
CA LYS A 9 3.30 1.17 4.54
C LYS A 9 3.08 -0.26 4.97
N ASN A 10 4.16 -1.03 4.96
CA ASN A 10 4.16 -2.41 5.42
C ASN A 10 3.50 -2.46 6.80
N PHE A 11 2.86 -3.57 7.16
CA PHE A 11 2.22 -3.76 8.47
C PHE A 11 3.07 -3.22 9.64
N MET A 12 4.38 -3.42 9.57
CA MET A 12 5.34 -2.93 10.56
C MET A 12 5.38 -1.41 10.72
N ASP A 13 5.17 -0.65 9.64
CA ASP A 13 5.05 0.81 9.70
C ASP A 13 3.72 1.25 10.32
N MET A 14 2.66 0.48 10.11
CA MET A 14 1.37 0.71 10.77
C MET A 14 1.50 0.43 12.27
N VAL A 15 2.09 -0.69 12.67
CA VAL A 15 2.34 -1.03 14.08
C VAL A 15 3.26 0.01 14.73
N ALA A 16 4.35 0.41 14.06
CA ALA A 16 5.25 1.44 14.56
C ALA A 16 4.59 2.82 14.74
N ALA A 17 3.50 3.10 14.01
CA ALA A 17 2.74 4.34 14.16
C ALA A 17 1.77 4.32 15.36
N LEU A 18 1.56 3.17 16.02
CA LEU A 18 0.66 3.07 17.15
C LEU A 18 1.24 3.71 18.43
N PRO A 19 0.40 4.29 19.30
CA PRO A 19 0.83 4.79 20.61
C PRO A 19 1.44 3.72 21.50
N ALA A 20 2.35 4.15 22.39
CA ALA A 20 3.04 3.33 23.39
C ALA A 20 2.13 2.31 24.10
N MET A 21 1.03 2.82 24.68
CA MET A 21 0.10 2.01 25.48
C MET A 21 -0.58 0.91 24.66
N LYS A 22 -0.84 1.15 23.37
CA LYS A 22 -1.41 0.13 22.49
C LYS A 22 -0.37 -0.92 22.10
N LEU A 23 0.89 -0.52 21.90
CA LEU A 23 1.99 -1.44 21.61
C LEU A 23 2.27 -2.41 22.76
N ASP A 24 2.30 -1.91 24.00
CA ASP A 24 2.49 -2.77 25.16
C ASP A 24 1.36 -3.80 25.30
N LYS A 25 0.11 -3.38 25.08
CA LYS A 25 -1.07 -4.25 25.03
C LYS A 25 -0.97 -5.30 23.92
N LEU A 26 -0.49 -4.92 22.74
CA LEU A 26 -0.23 -5.84 21.63
C LEU A 26 0.84 -6.88 21.99
N TYR A 27 1.86 -6.48 22.76
CA TYR A 27 2.94 -7.38 23.19
C TYR A 27 2.54 -8.34 24.31
N GLU A 28 1.40 -8.14 24.97
CA GLU A 28 0.81 -9.14 25.86
C GLU A 28 0.43 -10.42 25.10
N ASN A 29 0.13 -10.30 23.81
CA ASN A 29 -0.23 -11.41 22.96
C ASN A 29 1.00 -12.08 22.33
N ALA A 30 1.18 -13.37 22.61
CA ALA A 30 2.31 -14.16 22.14
C ALA A 30 2.37 -14.27 20.59
N PHE A 31 1.22 -14.33 19.91
CA PHE A 31 1.16 -14.40 18.43
C PHE A 31 1.75 -13.16 17.77
N ILE A 32 1.54 -12.00 18.40
CA ILE A 32 2.06 -10.73 17.89
C ILE A 32 3.57 -10.67 18.05
N CYS A 33 4.08 -11.12 19.21
CA CYS A 33 5.52 -11.20 19.45
C CYS A 33 6.21 -12.07 18.39
N GLU A 34 5.59 -13.19 18.02
CA GLU A 34 6.09 -14.10 17.01
C GLU A 34 6.00 -13.52 15.58
N ALA A 35 4.86 -12.93 15.21
CA ALA A 35 4.67 -12.30 13.91
C ALA A 35 5.67 -11.16 13.69
N ILE A 36 5.89 -10.34 14.73
CA ILE A 36 6.90 -9.28 14.72
C ILE A 36 8.30 -9.87 14.65
N LEU A 37 8.60 -10.92 15.41
CA LEU A 37 9.92 -11.56 15.30
C LEU A 37 10.16 -12.08 13.88
N ARG A 38 9.15 -12.67 13.22
CA ARG A 38 9.26 -13.13 11.82
C ARG A 38 9.47 -11.99 10.83
N SER A 39 8.89 -10.83 11.08
CA SER A 39 8.97 -9.66 10.17
C SER A 39 10.29 -8.88 10.26
N LEU A 40 11.02 -9.03 11.37
CA LEU A 40 12.22 -8.24 11.60
C LEU A 40 13.34 -8.59 10.59
N PRO A 41 14.18 -7.59 10.23
CA PRO A 41 15.39 -7.83 9.47
C PRO A 41 16.28 -8.89 10.16
N PRO A 42 17.09 -9.67 9.41
CA PRO A 42 17.91 -10.74 9.98
C PRO A 42 18.81 -10.30 11.14
N LEU A 43 19.38 -9.09 11.05
CA LEU A 43 20.24 -8.52 12.08
C LEU A 43 19.45 -8.12 13.34
N ALA A 44 18.25 -7.55 13.17
CA ALA A 44 17.35 -7.22 14.28
C ALA A 44 16.88 -8.50 15.01
N LYS A 45 16.54 -9.57 14.27
CA LYS A 45 16.21 -10.89 14.83
C LYS A 45 17.35 -11.43 15.70
N LYS A 46 18.58 -11.36 15.19
CA LYS A 46 19.77 -11.78 15.94
C LYS A 46 19.88 -11.03 17.28
N TYR A 47 19.74 -9.71 17.27
CA TYR A 47 19.83 -8.92 18.51
C TYR A 47 18.74 -9.26 19.51
N VAL A 48 17.48 -9.37 19.07
CA VAL A 48 16.37 -9.74 19.95
C VAL A 48 16.60 -11.12 20.59
N LEU A 49 17.06 -12.10 19.82
CA LEU A 49 17.34 -13.45 20.32
C LEU A 49 18.54 -13.50 21.28
N GLN A 50 19.61 -12.75 21.01
CA GLN A 50 20.77 -12.67 21.90
C GLN A 50 20.44 -12.00 23.23
N LEU A 51 19.67 -10.90 23.18
CA LEU A 51 19.25 -10.17 24.36
C LEU A 51 18.11 -10.85 25.12
N LEU A 52 17.44 -11.84 24.53
CA LEU A 52 16.35 -12.56 25.18
C LEU A 52 16.78 -13.14 26.53
N CYS A 53 18.00 -13.67 26.62
CA CYS A 53 18.55 -14.25 27.84
C CYS A 53 19.27 -13.23 28.74
N ILE A 54 19.41 -11.98 28.30
CA ILE A 54 20.17 -10.94 29.01
C ILE A 54 19.16 -9.99 29.67
N GLU A 55 19.26 -9.83 30.98
CA GLU A 55 18.40 -8.93 31.77
C GLU A 55 19.07 -7.57 32.06
N VAL A 56 20.35 -7.44 31.67
CA VAL A 56 21.16 -6.25 31.88
C VAL A 56 21.13 -5.34 30.63
N PRO A 57 21.08 -4.01 30.79
CA PRO A 57 21.22 -3.06 29.68
C PRO A 57 22.54 -3.28 28.91
N VAL A 58 22.47 -3.28 27.59
CA VAL A 58 23.66 -3.40 26.71
C VAL A 58 23.99 -2.05 26.09
N THR A 59 25.26 -1.64 26.16
CA THR A 59 25.73 -0.37 25.59
C THR A 59 25.77 -0.41 24.06
N ALA A 60 25.43 0.71 23.41
CA ALA A 60 25.45 0.82 21.95
C ALA A 60 26.81 0.47 21.34
N LYS A 61 27.92 0.90 21.97
CA LYS A 61 29.30 0.59 21.55
C LYS A 61 29.54 -0.91 21.41
N SER A 62 29.10 -1.70 22.39
CA SER A 62 29.24 -3.17 22.34
C SER A 62 28.41 -3.82 21.24
N MET A 63 27.23 -3.26 20.91
CA MET A 63 26.45 -3.77 19.77
C MET A 63 27.06 -3.41 18.42
N GLU A 64 27.69 -2.25 18.30
CA GLU A 64 28.43 -1.84 17.10
C GLU A 64 29.62 -2.78 16.84
N GLU A 65 30.31 -3.24 17.90
CA GLU A 65 31.39 -4.23 17.82
C GLU A 65 30.94 -5.61 17.32
N TRP A 66 29.64 -5.95 17.40
CA TRP A 66 29.11 -7.23 16.91
C TRP A 66 28.95 -7.30 15.39
N VAL A 67 29.26 -6.22 14.67
CA VAL A 67 29.04 -6.08 13.23
C VAL A 67 30.35 -5.77 12.53
N LEU A 68 30.55 -6.41 11.37
CA LEU A 68 31.69 -6.10 10.50
C LEU A 68 31.55 -4.69 9.90
N PRO A 69 32.66 -4.03 9.49
CA PRO A 69 32.63 -2.67 8.93
C PRO A 69 31.63 -2.50 7.77
N ASP A 70 31.48 -3.51 6.91
CA ASP A 70 30.56 -3.48 5.77
C ASP A 70 29.07 -3.55 6.16
N GLY A 71 28.76 -3.91 7.41
CA GLY A 71 27.40 -4.11 7.93
C GLY A 71 26.84 -2.93 8.72
N VAL A 72 27.60 -1.84 8.93
CA VAL A 72 27.21 -0.73 9.81
C VAL A 72 25.93 -0.03 9.35
N SER A 73 25.71 0.09 8.04
CA SER A 73 24.46 0.65 7.49
C SER A 73 23.24 -0.21 7.86
N LYS A 74 23.36 -1.54 7.75
CA LYS A 74 22.31 -2.50 8.14
C LYS A 74 22.09 -2.53 9.65
N HIS A 75 23.14 -2.32 10.44
CA HIS A 75 23.05 -2.16 11.89
C HIS A 75 22.17 -0.97 12.28
N ARG A 76 22.45 0.22 11.72
CA ARG A 76 21.66 1.43 11.99
C ARG A 76 20.18 1.22 11.67
N VAL A 77 19.88 0.69 10.49
CA VAL A 77 18.50 0.38 10.07
C VAL A 77 17.83 -0.61 11.02
N ALA A 78 18.56 -1.63 11.48
CA ALA A 78 18.02 -2.62 12.42
C ALA A 78 17.71 -2.01 13.80
N ILE A 79 18.61 -1.19 14.35
CA ILE A 79 18.41 -0.51 15.64
C ILE A 79 17.27 0.50 15.55
N ASP A 80 17.25 1.36 14.52
CA ASP A 80 16.17 2.32 14.28
C ASP A 80 14.83 1.60 14.21
N ARG A 81 14.76 0.45 13.55
CA ARG A 81 13.54 -0.33 13.45
C ARG A 81 13.09 -0.92 14.79
N LEU A 82 14.02 -1.42 15.60
CA LEU A 82 13.71 -1.96 16.93
C LEU A 82 13.24 -0.87 17.90
N ILE A 83 13.79 0.35 17.79
CA ILE A 83 13.37 1.53 18.57
C ILE A 83 11.99 2.01 18.10
N GLN A 84 11.75 2.12 16.79
CA GLN A 84 10.45 2.52 16.23
C GLN A 84 9.31 1.61 16.71
N LEU A 85 9.57 0.30 16.78
CA LEU A 85 8.61 -0.67 17.28
C LEU A 85 8.51 -0.68 18.81
N ARG A 86 9.41 0.02 19.53
CA ARG A 86 9.54 -0.05 21.00
C ARG A 86 9.81 -1.45 21.54
N ILE A 87 10.47 -2.28 20.73
CA ILE A 87 11.06 -3.54 21.19
C ILE A 87 12.31 -3.22 22.01
N PHE A 88 13.08 -2.21 21.55
CA PHE A 88 14.15 -1.61 22.33
C PHE A 88 13.66 -0.32 22.99
N THR A 89 14.06 -0.16 24.24
CA THR A 89 13.96 1.07 25.00
C THR A 89 15.36 1.67 25.09
N GLU A 90 15.53 2.86 24.51
CA GLU A 90 16.78 3.60 24.58
C GLU A 90 16.80 4.41 25.87
N THR A 91 17.82 4.18 26.68
CA THR A 91 18.09 4.95 27.89
C THR A 91 19.45 5.63 27.73
N VAL A 92 19.49 6.95 27.93
CA VAL A 92 20.73 7.72 27.88
C VAL A 92 21.15 7.99 29.32
N ASP A 93 22.27 7.40 29.73
CA ASP A 93 22.80 7.63 31.07
C ASP A 93 23.39 9.06 31.18
N ARG A 94 23.57 9.55 32.41
CA ARG A 94 24.15 10.88 32.73
C ARG A 94 25.52 11.12 32.09
N LYS A 95 26.23 10.05 31.71
CA LYS A 95 27.51 10.07 30.99
C LYS A 95 27.37 10.20 29.46
N ARG A 96 26.16 10.40 28.93
CA ARG A 96 25.83 10.38 27.49
C ARG A 96 26.11 9.04 26.79
N GLU A 97 26.11 7.95 27.54
CA GLU A 97 26.18 6.61 26.95
C GLU A 97 24.76 6.10 26.71
N THR A 98 24.51 5.65 25.48
CA THR A 98 23.24 5.06 25.05
C THR A 98 23.26 3.57 25.40
N THR A 99 22.28 3.14 26.17
CA THR A 99 22.04 1.75 26.52
C THR A 99 20.69 1.29 26.01
N TYR A 100 20.65 0.06 25.49
CA TYR A 100 19.45 -0.56 24.96
C TYR A 100 18.98 -1.68 25.89
N THR A 101 17.69 -1.65 26.22
CA THR A 101 17.00 -2.69 26.98
C THR A 101 15.82 -3.22 26.17
N LEU A 102 15.61 -4.55 26.18
CA LEU A 102 14.42 -5.15 25.61
C LEU A 102 13.18 -4.76 26.43
N ASN A 103 12.04 -4.59 25.76
CA ASN A 103 10.76 -4.41 26.43
C ASN A 103 10.45 -5.67 27.27
N PRO A 104 10.22 -5.55 28.59
CA PRO A 104 10.05 -6.69 29.49
C PRO A 104 8.81 -7.54 29.17
N ILE A 105 7.73 -6.93 28.66
CA ILE A 105 6.50 -7.63 28.26
C ILE A 105 6.82 -8.52 27.05
N PHE A 106 7.45 -7.94 26.03
CA PHE A 106 7.87 -8.65 24.82
C PHE A 106 8.87 -9.78 25.14
N GLN A 107 9.87 -9.51 25.98
CA GLN A 107 10.88 -10.49 26.39
C GLN A 107 10.25 -11.68 27.14
N THR A 108 9.33 -11.42 28.07
CA THR A 108 8.67 -12.46 28.86
C THR A 108 7.79 -13.36 27.99
N ASN A 109 7.00 -12.76 27.09
CA ASN A 109 6.11 -13.53 26.23
C ASN A 109 6.87 -14.30 25.15
N LEU A 110 7.94 -13.74 24.61
CA LEU A 110 8.80 -14.46 23.66
C LEU A 110 9.57 -15.61 24.35
N LYS A 111 10.03 -15.45 25.60
CA LYS A 111 10.58 -16.56 26.40
C LYS A 111 9.53 -17.66 26.60
N LYS A 112 8.30 -17.31 26.98
CA LYS A 112 7.20 -18.29 27.15
C LYS A 112 6.93 -19.05 25.86
N LEU A 113 6.88 -18.34 24.73
CA LEU A 113 6.67 -18.90 23.39
C LEU A 113 7.75 -19.93 23.02
N LEU A 114 9.03 -19.62 23.27
CA LEU A 114 10.14 -20.52 22.97
C LEU A 114 10.15 -21.78 23.84
N VAL A 115 9.67 -21.69 25.08
CA VAL A 115 9.67 -22.81 26.03
C VAL A 115 8.44 -23.72 25.86
N HIS A 116 7.25 -23.14 25.68
CA HIS A 116 5.98 -23.88 25.67
C HIS A 116 5.46 -24.15 24.26
N GLY A 117 6.10 -23.56 23.24
CA GLY A 117 5.58 -23.56 21.88
C GLY A 117 4.37 -22.66 21.72
N VAL A 118 3.90 -22.57 20.47
CA VAL A 118 2.70 -21.81 20.10
C VAL A 118 1.47 -22.66 20.46
N VAL A 119 0.80 -22.35 21.55
CA VAL A 119 -0.51 -22.94 21.86
C VAL A 119 -1.58 -21.99 21.34
N LEU A 120 -2.20 -22.34 20.21
CA LEU A 120 -3.35 -21.59 19.70
C LEU A 120 -4.47 -21.59 20.74
N PRO A 121 -5.21 -20.49 20.94
CA PRO A 121 -6.33 -20.47 21.87
C PRO A 121 -7.47 -21.37 21.40
N ARG A 122 -7.45 -21.76 20.11
CA ARG A 122 -8.47 -22.54 19.43
C ARG A 122 -7.83 -23.76 18.78
N GLU A 123 -8.29 -24.93 19.19
CA GLU A 123 -7.92 -26.18 18.54
C GLU A 123 -8.77 -26.38 17.27
N PRO A 124 -8.17 -26.95 16.20
CA PRO A 124 -8.93 -27.36 15.03
C PRO A 124 -9.96 -28.42 15.43
N MET A 125 -11.12 -28.38 14.79
CA MET A 125 -12.16 -29.37 15.08
C MET A 125 -11.69 -30.77 14.64
N PRO A 126 -11.93 -31.83 15.44
CA PRO A 126 -11.55 -33.17 15.04
C PRO A 126 -12.29 -33.58 13.76
N SER A 127 -11.56 -34.23 12.84
CA SER A 127 -12.00 -34.57 11.48
C SER A 127 -13.29 -35.40 11.41
N ASN A 128 -13.72 -35.97 12.53
CA ASN A 128 -14.96 -36.74 12.68
C ASN A 128 -16.23 -35.86 12.70
N ILE A 129 -16.11 -34.54 12.98
CA ILE A 129 -17.24 -33.61 13.11
C ILE A 129 -17.42 -32.76 11.84
N THR A 130 -16.35 -32.57 11.08
CA THR A 130 -16.33 -31.72 9.88
C THR A 130 -16.91 -32.47 8.68
N VAL A 131 -18.09 -32.07 8.21
CA VAL A 131 -18.63 -32.54 6.93
C VAL A 131 -17.68 -32.09 5.81
N ARG A 132 -17.30 -33.03 4.92
CA ARG A 132 -16.52 -32.87 3.68
C ARG A 132 -15.80 -31.51 3.58
N LEU A 133 -14.63 -31.44 4.20
CA LEU A 133 -13.75 -30.28 4.09
C LEU A 133 -13.39 -30.05 2.60
N PRO A 134 -13.38 -28.79 2.12
CA PRO A 134 -12.92 -28.49 0.77
C PRO A 134 -11.44 -28.85 0.62
N SER A 135 -11.01 -29.22 -0.59
CA SER A 135 -9.58 -29.41 -0.85
C SER A 135 -8.84 -28.08 -0.74
N LEU A 136 -7.51 -28.13 -0.55
CA LEU A 136 -6.68 -26.92 -0.54
C LEU A 136 -6.77 -26.15 -1.87
N GLU A 137 -6.87 -26.86 -3.00
CA GLU A 137 -7.07 -26.27 -4.33
C GLU A 137 -8.41 -25.54 -4.43
N ASP A 138 -9.49 -26.14 -3.93
CA ASP A 138 -10.82 -25.51 -3.89
C ASP A 138 -10.83 -24.25 -3.00
N LEU A 139 -10.08 -24.25 -1.89
CA LEU A 139 -9.96 -23.10 -1.00
C LEU A 139 -9.17 -21.97 -1.65
N GLN A 140 -8.11 -22.30 -2.38
CA GLN A 140 -7.29 -21.32 -3.09
C GLN A 140 -8.08 -20.68 -4.24
N ALA A 141 -8.81 -21.49 -5.02
CA ALA A 141 -9.69 -20.99 -6.07
C ALA A 141 -10.81 -20.09 -5.49
N PHE A 142 -11.43 -20.52 -4.39
CA PHE A 142 -12.44 -19.72 -3.68
C PHE A 142 -11.89 -18.37 -3.20
N ALA A 143 -10.71 -18.37 -2.57
CA ALA A 143 -10.09 -17.16 -2.03
C ALA A 143 -9.78 -16.14 -3.14
N LEU A 144 -9.22 -16.61 -4.27
CA LEU A 144 -8.93 -15.77 -5.42
C LEU A 144 -10.20 -15.23 -6.08
N GLU A 145 -11.22 -16.08 -6.28
CA GLU A 145 -12.49 -15.65 -6.87
C GLU A 145 -13.19 -14.60 -5.99
N GLN A 146 -13.25 -14.80 -4.67
CA GLN A 146 -13.84 -13.81 -3.76
C GLN A 146 -13.04 -12.51 -3.74
N TRP A 147 -11.70 -12.58 -3.72
CA TRP A 147 -10.85 -11.38 -3.76
C TRP A 147 -11.04 -10.60 -5.06
N GLU A 148 -11.12 -11.27 -6.21
CA GLU A 148 -11.41 -10.64 -7.49
C GLU A 148 -12.80 -10.00 -7.54
N CYS A 149 -13.82 -10.69 -7.02
CA CYS A 149 -15.17 -10.12 -6.89
C CYS A 149 -15.16 -8.85 -6.02
N PHE A 150 -14.44 -8.86 -4.91
CA PHE A 150 -14.29 -7.68 -4.05
C PHE A 150 -13.60 -6.52 -4.77
N LEU A 151 -12.49 -6.77 -5.47
CA LEU A 151 -11.79 -5.74 -6.24
C LEU A 151 -12.65 -5.18 -7.37
N LEU A 152 -13.41 -6.03 -8.07
CA LEU A 152 -14.35 -5.59 -9.09
C LEU A 152 -15.44 -4.70 -8.50
N GLN A 153 -15.98 -5.05 -7.34
CA GLN A 153 -16.96 -4.22 -6.63
C GLN A 153 -16.35 -2.88 -6.19
N LEU A 154 -15.07 -2.88 -5.81
CA LEU A 154 -14.34 -1.69 -5.40
C LEU A 154 -14.17 -0.71 -6.57
N ILE A 155 -13.86 -1.20 -7.77
CA ILE A 155 -13.66 -0.37 -8.99
C ILE A 155 -14.99 0.01 -9.64
N ASN A 156 -15.93 -0.93 -9.72
CA ASN A 156 -17.18 -0.76 -10.45
C ASN A 156 -18.36 -1.36 -9.68
N SER A 157 -18.97 -0.53 -8.82
CA SER A 157 -20.11 -0.92 -8.00
C SER A 157 -21.37 -1.31 -8.79
N SER A 158 -21.41 -1.05 -10.10
CA SER A 158 -22.57 -1.35 -10.96
C SER A 158 -22.60 -2.77 -11.52
N GLN A 159 -21.48 -3.51 -11.48
CA GLN A 159 -21.37 -4.85 -12.08
C GLN A 159 -21.34 -6.01 -11.06
N SER A 160 -21.50 -5.76 -9.75
CA SER A 160 -21.45 -6.85 -8.77
C SER A 160 -22.74 -7.68 -8.79
N GLU A 161 -22.64 -8.93 -9.25
CA GLU A 161 -23.75 -9.90 -9.27
C GLU A 161 -24.15 -10.38 -7.85
N ARG A 162 -23.32 -10.17 -6.83
CA ARG A 162 -23.59 -10.59 -5.44
C ARG A 162 -23.47 -9.42 -4.45
N PRO A 163 -24.44 -9.23 -3.55
CA PRO A 163 -24.33 -8.25 -2.48
C PRO A 163 -23.29 -8.71 -1.44
N SER A 164 -22.27 -7.89 -1.20
CA SER A 164 -21.36 -8.05 -0.05
C SER A 164 -22.09 -7.71 1.25
N ASN A 165 -21.80 -8.42 2.34
CA ASN A 165 -22.19 -8.02 3.70
C ASN A 165 -21.39 -6.81 4.20
N ILE A 166 -20.27 -6.47 3.55
CA ILE A 166 -19.51 -5.24 3.78
C ILE A 166 -20.46 -4.03 3.69
N SER A 167 -20.56 -3.30 4.80
CA SER A 167 -21.39 -2.10 4.92
C SER A 167 -21.04 -1.08 3.82
N SER A 168 -22.05 -0.43 3.25
CA SER A 168 -21.88 0.64 2.25
C SER A 168 -20.96 1.77 2.76
N SER A 169 -20.97 2.05 4.06
CA SER A 169 -20.06 3.01 4.68
C SER A 169 -18.60 2.55 4.64
N MET A 170 -18.34 1.26 4.84
CA MET A 170 -16.98 0.70 4.79
C MET A 170 -16.46 0.62 3.36
N MET A 171 -17.33 0.28 2.40
CA MET A 171 -16.99 0.34 0.97
C MET A 171 -16.60 1.76 0.56
N LYS A 172 -17.34 2.78 1.01
CA LYS A 172 -16.95 4.19 0.79
C LYS A 172 -15.60 4.52 1.41
N THR A 173 -15.27 3.96 2.57
CA THR A 173 -13.95 4.16 3.18
C THR A 173 -12.84 3.52 2.34
N PHE A 174 -13.04 2.30 1.83
CA PHE A 174 -12.06 1.67 0.93
C PHE A 174 -11.91 2.43 -0.40
N GLN A 175 -13.01 2.95 -0.92
CA GLN A 175 -13.00 3.77 -2.15
C GLN A 175 -12.35 5.14 -1.92
N ARG A 176 -12.24 5.62 -0.68
CA ARG A 176 -11.61 6.89 -0.36
C ARG A 176 -10.14 6.85 -0.75
N GLY A 177 -9.76 7.72 -1.69
CA GLY A 177 -8.39 7.77 -2.21
C GLY A 177 -8.07 6.73 -3.28
N LEU A 178 -8.95 5.76 -3.56
CA LEU A 178 -8.85 4.86 -4.71
C LEU A 178 -9.74 5.34 -5.88
N LEU A 179 -10.92 5.87 -5.57
CA LEU A 179 -11.85 6.45 -6.53
C LEU A 179 -12.03 7.94 -6.29
N SER A 180 -12.11 8.70 -7.38
CA SER A 180 -12.59 10.07 -7.39
C SER A 180 -14.06 10.08 -7.80
N GLN A 181 -14.90 10.68 -6.96
CA GLN A 181 -16.30 10.92 -7.28
C GLN A 181 -16.47 12.43 -7.44
N ARG A 182 -16.56 12.89 -8.69
CA ARG A 182 -17.05 14.25 -8.99
C ARG A 182 -18.58 14.17 -9.03
N ASP A 183 -19.25 15.18 -8.46
CA ASP A 183 -20.67 15.17 -8.02
C ASP A 183 -21.77 14.70 -9.00
N ARG A 184 -21.46 14.33 -10.25
CA ARG A 184 -22.41 13.77 -11.24
C ARG A 184 -21.86 12.72 -12.21
N GLU A 185 -20.60 12.31 -12.08
CA GLU A 185 -19.99 11.33 -12.98
C GLU A 185 -19.86 9.95 -12.33
N ALA A 186 -19.78 8.91 -13.15
CA ALA A 186 -19.40 7.59 -12.68
C ALA A 186 -18.05 7.67 -11.94
N PRO A 187 -17.87 6.93 -10.83
CA PRO A 187 -16.64 6.97 -10.07
C PRO A 187 -15.45 6.63 -10.99
N ARG A 188 -14.44 7.50 -11.01
CA ARG A 188 -13.22 7.31 -11.81
C ARG A 188 -12.08 6.87 -10.92
N LEU A 189 -11.27 5.93 -11.40
CA LEU A 189 -10.07 5.51 -10.70
C LEU A 189 -9.10 6.68 -10.56
N THR A 190 -8.53 6.86 -9.37
CA THR A 190 -7.45 7.83 -9.13
C THR A 190 -6.09 7.23 -9.47
N GLU A 191 -5.05 8.06 -9.60
CA GLU A 191 -3.66 7.60 -9.74
C GLU A 191 -3.28 6.54 -8.66
N SER A 192 -3.64 6.85 -7.42
CA SER A 192 -3.47 5.97 -6.25
C SER A 192 -4.31 4.69 -6.36
N GLY A 193 -5.53 4.80 -6.87
CA GLY A 193 -6.40 3.66 -7.16
C GLY A 193 -5.80 2.71 -8.20
N PHE A 194 -5.21 3.25 -9.26
CA PHE A 194 -4.52 2.47 -10.26
C PHE A 194 -3.29 1.81 -9.67
N GLN A 195 -2.44 2.57 -8.98
CA GLN A 195 -1.27 2.03 -8.30
C GLN A 195 -1.64 0.88 -7.36
N PHE A 196 -2.74 0.98 -6.62
CA PHE A 196 -3.24 -0.10 -5.78
C PHE A 196 -3.59 -1.37 -6.59
N LEU A 197 -4.28 -1.25 -7.73
CA LEU A 197 -4.56 -2.40 -8.61
C LEU A 197 -3.30 -3.04 -9.20
N LEU A 198 -2.22 -2.27 -9.34
CA LEU A 198 -0.92 -2.75 -9.81
C LEU A 198 -0.10 -3.46 -8.74
N MET A 199 -0.41 -3.25 -7.46
CA MET A 199 0.30 -3.90 -6.36
C MET A 199 0.11 -5.41 -6.39
N ASP A 200 1.05 -6.14 -5.80
CA ASP A 200 0.87 -7.56 -5.54
C ASP A 200 -0.30 -7.79 -4.56
N THR A 201 -0.88 -8.98 -4.60
CA THR A 201 -2.08 -9.31 -3.80
C THR A 201 -1.85 -9.12 -2.30
N ASN A 202 -0.63 -9.31 -1.82
CA ASN A 202 -0.31 -9.14 -0.40
C ASN A 202 -0.28 -7.66 -0.01
N ALA A 203 0.35 -6.81 -0.83
CA ALA A 203 0.33 -5.37 -0.64
C ALA A 203 -1.09 -4.78 -0.76
N GLN A 204 -1.88 -5.26 -1.72
CA GLN A 204 -3.31 -4.90 -1.83
C GLN A 204 -4.08 -5.29 -0.57
N LEU A 205 -3.91 -6.53 -0.11
CA LEU A 205 -4.57 -7.03 1.09
C LEU A 205 -4.22 -6.18 2.31
N TRP A 206 -2.94 -5.84 2.50
CA TRP A 206 -2.51 -5.01 3.61
C TRP A 206 -3.06 -3.60 3.58
N TYR A 207 -3.15 -2.99 2.40
CA TYR A 207 -3.78 -1.69 2.24
C TYR A 207 -5.25 -1.73 2.72
N ILE A 208 -6.01 -2.74 2.29
CA ILE A 208 -7.42 -2.90 2.67
C ILE A 208 -7.58 -3.19 4.16
N ILE A 209 -6.74 -4.07 4.73
CA ILE A 209 -6.75 -4.37 6.17
C ILE A 209 -6.40 -3.14 7.01
N ARG A 210 -5.47 -2.30 6.56
CA ARG A 210 -5.12 -1.05 7.25
C ARG A 210 -6.28 -0.05 7.27
N GLU A 211 -6.94 0.14 6.13
CA GLU A 211 -8.13 1.00 6.05
C GLU A 211 -9.28 0.41 6.90
N TYR A 212 -9.40 -0.93 6.95
CA TYR A 212 -10.36 -1.61 7.81
C TYR A 212 -10.09 -1.35 9.30
N ILE A 213 -8.83 -1.45 9.74
CA ILE A 213 -8.42 -1.14 11.13
C ILE A 213 -8.74 0.32 11.46
N SER A 214 -8.37 1.26 10.58
CA SER A 214 -8.56 2.70 10.80
C SER A 214 -10.05 3.07 10.90
N ASN A 215 -10.87 2.53 9.99
CA ASN A 215 -12.33 2.71 10.00
C ASN A 215 -13.00 2.05 11.22
N SER A 216 -12.43 0.95 11.71
CA SER A 216 -12.93 0.26 12.91
C SER A 216 -12.63 1.06 14.19
N GLU A 217 -11.48 1.75 14.23
CA GLU A 217 -11.13 2.65 15.32
C GLU A 217 -12.09 3.85 15.41
N GLU A 218 -12.49 4.42 14.27
CA GLU A 218 -13.52 5.49 14.23
C GLU A 218 -14.88 5.02 14.77
N ARG A 219 -15.17 3.72 14.68
CA ARG A 219 -16.39 3.10 15.24
C ARG A 219 -16.27 2.72 16.72
N GLY A 220 -15.14 3.02 17.36
CA GLY A 220 -14.90 2.78 18.78
C GLY A 220 -14.39 1.38 19.12
N LEU A 221 -13.89 0.61 18.14
CA LEU A 221 -13.21 -0.66 18.42
C LEU A 221 -11.75 -0.40 18.81
N ASP A 222 -11.24 -1.11 19.82
CA ASP A 222 -9.82 -1.08 20.15
C ASP A 222 -9.04 -1.73 19.01
N SER A 223 -8.23 -0.94 18.29
CA SER A 223 -7.35 -1.41 17.23
C SER A 223 -6.44 -2.55 17.69
N ALA A 224 -6.08 -2.59 18.99
CA ALA A 224 -5.19 -3.62 19.52
C ALA A 224 -5.84 -5.02 19.52
N ASP A 225 -7.13 -5.09 19.89
CA ASP A 225 -7.91 -6.34 19.91
C ASP A 225 -8.14 -6.87 18.48
N LEU A 226 -8.38 -5.96 17.53
CA LEU A 226 -8.61 -6.31 16.13
C LEU A 226 -7.34 -6.84 15.46
N ILE A 227 -6.19 -6.17 15.68
CA ILE A 227 -4.89 -6.64 15.19
C ILE A 227 -4.53 -7.98 15.83
N SER A 228 -4.77 -8.14 17.14
CA SER A 228 -4.58 -9.41 17.83
C SER A 228 -5.37 -10.54 17.21
N PHE A 229 -6.64 -10.30 16.89
CA PHE A 229 -7.50 -11.30 16.26
C PHE A 229 -7.08 -11.62 14.81
N LEU A 230 -6.74 -10.62 14.00
CA LEU A 230 -6.25 -10.82 12.63
C LEU A 230 -4.95 -11.63 12.59
N LEU A 231 -4.02 -11.31 13.49
CA LEU A 231 -2.78 -12.07 13.61
C LEU A 231 -3.08 -13.48 14.11
N GLU A 232 -3.93 -13.66 15.12
CA GLU A 232 -4.33 -14.99 15.57
C GLU A 232 -4.84 -15.85 14.41
N LEU A 233 -5.72 -15.31 13.56
CA LEU A 233 -6.23 -15.99 12.36
C LEU A 233 -5.12 -16.41 11.39
N SER A 234 -4.06 -15.60 11.26
CA SER A 234 -2.93 -15.92 10.38
C SER A 234 -2.06 -17.08 10.87
N PHE A 235 -2.19 -17.48 12.14
CA PHE A 235 -1.53 -18.66 12.73
C PHE A 235 -2.37 -19.92 12.69
N HIS A 236 -3.65 -19.82 12.30
CA HIS A 236 -4.50 -21.00 12.14
C HIS A 236 -4.02 -21.82 10.93
N VAL A 237 -4.25 -23.13 10.98
CA VAL A 237 -3.84 -24.05 9.91
C VAL A 237 -4.80 -23.89 8.73
N THR A 238 -4.26 -23.65 7.54
CA THR A 238 -5.05 -23.55 6.30
C THR A 238 -5.81 -24.85 6.06
N GLY A 239 -7.11 -24.74 5.78
CA GLY A 239 -7.96 -25.90 5.45
C GLY A 239 -8.59 -26.63 6.64
N GLU A 240 -8.18 -26.31 7.87
CA GLU A 240 -8.84 -26.83 9.08
C GLU A 240 -10.06 -25.98 9.46
N ALA A 241 -11.06 -26.63 10.07
CA ALA A 241 -12.29 -25.96 10.49
C ALA A 241 -12.25 -25.57 11.97
N TYR A 242 -12.72 -24.36 12.25
CA TYR A 242 -12.77 -23.79 13.60
C TYR A 242 -14.19 -23.35 13.95
N ASN A 243 -14.58 -23.55 15.21
CA ASN A 243 -15.96 -23.32 15.64
C ASN A 243 -16.27 -21.82 15.85
N ILE A 244 -17.30 -21.31 15.16
CA ILE A 244 -17.74 -19.89 15.26
C ILE A 244 -18.34 -19.55 16.62
N ASN A 245 -18.88 -20.53 17.36
CA ASN A 245 -19.48 -20.31 18.68
C ASN A 245 -18.47 -19.93 19.76
N THR A 246 -17.17 -20.16 19.52
CA THR A 246 -16.08 -19.71 20.41
C THR A 246 -15.80 -18.21 20.31
N LEU A 247 -16.45 -17.52 19.38
CA LEU A 247 -16.20 -16.12 19.06
C LEU A 247 -17.21 -15.21 19.74
N ASN A 248 -16.74 -14.05 20.14
CA ASN A 248 -17.60 -12.97 20.61
C ASN A 248 -18.41 -12.38 19.44
N GLU A 249 -19.56 -11.76 19.72
CA GLU A 249 -20.41 -11.15 18.67
C GLU A 249 -19.66 -10.17 17.77
N ARG A 250 -18.69 -9.44 18.32
CA ARG A 250 -17.80 -8.55 17.56
C ARG A 250 -16.89 -9.32 16.59
N GLN A 251 -16.28 -10.41 17.06
CA GLN A 251 -15.44 -11.28 16.24
C GLN A 251 -16.26 -11.99 15.15
N LYS A 252 -17.51 -12.36 15.43
CA LYS A 252 -18.43 -12.91 14.42
C LYS A 252 -18.71 -11.92 13.29
N ASN A 253 -18.85 -10.64 13.59
CA ASN A 253 -18.99 -9.60 12.56
C ASN A 253 -17.71 -9.44 11.74
N ILE A 254 -16.55 -9.40 12.40
CA ILE A 254 -15.25 -9.35 11.70
C ILE A 254 -15.09 -10.56 10.78
N ILE A 255 -15.42 -11.77 11.23
CA ILE A 255 -15.33 -12.97 10.39
C ILE A 255 -16.23 -12.88 9.15
N LYS A 256 -17.43 -12.30 9.27
CA LYS A 256 -18.31 -12.10 8.11
C LYS A 256 -17.67 -11.13 7.10
N ASP A 257 -17.10 -10.03 7.58
CA ASP A 257 -16.38 -9.07 6.73
C ASP A 257 -15.16 -9.73 6.06
N LEU A 258 -14.38 -10.52 6.81
CA LEU A 258 -13.22 -11.25 6.29
C LEU A 258 -13.61 -12.37 5.31
N ALA A 259 -14.81 -12.94 5.46
CA ALA A 259 -15.32 -13.94 4.54
C ALA A 259 -15.70 -13.32 3.19
N ASP A 260 -16.28 -12.11 3.19
CA ASP A 260 -16.55 -11.36 1.96
C ASP A 260 -15.25 -10.98 1.22
N LEU A 261 -14.16 -10.75 1.96
CA LEU A 261 -12.83 -10.54 1.39
C LEU A 261 -12.17 -11.84 0.90
N GLY A 262 -12.72 -13.02 1.22
CA GLY A 262 -12.13 -14.32 0.83
C GLY A 262 -10.98 -14.81 1.72
N LEU A 263 -10.71 -14.16 2.86
CA LEU A 263 -9.72 -14.64 3.85
C LEU A 263 -10.24 -15.87 4.60
N ILE A 264 -11.56 -15.99 4.71
CA ILE A 264 -12.20 -17.04 5.48
C ILE A 264 -13.34 -17.63 4.64
N LYS A 265 -13.41 -18.96 4.57
CA LYS A 265 -14.59 -19.65 4.04
C LYS A 265 -15.51 -20.04 5.19
N LEU A 266 -16.74 -19.52 5.14
CA LEU A 266 -17.79 -19.91 6.08
C LEU A 266 -18.49 -21.17 5.58
N GLN A 267 -18.66 -22.15 6.48
CA GLN A 267 -19.40 -23.36 6.19
C GLN A 267 -20.38 -23.64 7.32
N GLN A 268 -21.63 -23.86 6.94
CA GLN A 268 -22.72 -24.13 7.86
C GLN A 268 -23.00 -25.63 7.90
N GLY A 269 -22.96 -26.22 9.09
CA GLY A 269 -23.47 -27.55 9.36
C GLY A 269 -24.94 -27.54 9.76
N ARG A 270 -25.46 -28.71 10.15
CA ARG A 270 -26.86 -28.87 10.57
C ARG A 270 -27.18 -28.21 11.93
N LYS A 271 -26.16 -27.99 12.78
CA LYS A 271 -26.31 -27.43 14.14
C LYS A 271 -25.27 -26.34 14.45
N ASP A 272 -24.05 -26.51 13.95
CA ASP A 272 -22.95 -25.57 14.18
C ASP A 272 -22.47 -24.96 12.86
N SER A 273 -21.94 -23.74 12.94
CA SER A 273 -21.25 -23.08 11.84
C SER A 273 -19.76 -23.00 12.16
N TRP A 274 -18.92 -23.24 11.15
CA TRP A 274 -17.48 -23.18 11.28
C TRP A 274 -16.86 -22.29 10.21
N PHE A 275 -15.65 -21.83 10.50
CA PHE A 275 -14.86 -21.00 9.62
C PHE A 275 -13.56 -21.71 9.25
N ILE A 276 -13.14 -21.57 7.99
CA ILE A 276 -11.93 -22.21 7.45
C ILE A 276 -11.01 -21.10 6.91
N PRO A 277 -9.82 -20.89 7.49
CA PRO A 277 -8.85 -19.93 6.98
C PRO A 277 -8.34 -20.33 5.59
N THR A 278 -8.27 -19.35 4.68
CA THR A 278 -7.67 -19.51 3.35
C THR A 278 -6.20 -19.12 3.36
N GLU A 279 -5.49 -19.36 2.25
CA GLU A 279 -4.10 -18.94 2.09
C GLU A 279 -3.92 -17.41 2.23
N LEU A 280 -4.94 -16.61 1.89
CA LEU A 280 -4.90 -15.16 2.08
C LEU A 280 -4.81 -14.77 3.56
N ALA A 281 -5.47 -15.52 4.46
CA ALA A 281 -5.41 -15.27 5.89
C ALA A 281 -4.05 -15.61 6.50
N THR A 282 -3.44 -16.72 6.09
CA THR A 282 -2.09 -17.08 6.56
C THR A 282 -1.02 -16.19 5.93
N ASN A 283 -1.21 -15.73 4.69
CA ASN A 283 -0.33 -14.76 4.06
C ASN A 283 -0.29 -13.40 4.75
N LEU A 284 -1.24 -13.08 5.65
CA LEU A 284 -1.14 -11.89 6.50
C LEU A 284 0.14 -11.94 7.35
N SER A 285 0.47 -13.07 8.00
CA SER A 285 1.71 -13.16 8.79
C SER A 285 2.96 -13.39 7.94
N VAL A 286 2.83 -14.03 6.78
CA VAL A 286 3.97 -14.39 5.90
C VAL A 286 4.43 -13.22 5.03
N SER A 287 3.53 -12.32 4.61
CA SER A 287 3.85 -11.08 3.86
C SER A 287 4.77 -10.11 4.60
N LEU A 288 5.06 -10.40 5.86
CA LEU A 288 6.01 -9.69 6.68
C LEU A 288 7.47 -10.03 6.35
N THR A 289 7.69 -11.09 5.58
CA THR A 289 8.98 -11.45 5.00
C THR A 289 8.91 -11.23 3.49
N ASP A 290 9.91 -10.53 2.95
CA ASP A 290 10.01 -9.97 1.59
C ASP A 290 10.02 -11.00 0.44
N SER A 291 9.40 -12.17 0.61
CA SER A 291 9.29 -13.20 -0.42
C SER A 291 8.13 -12.89 -1.37
N SER A 292 8.31 -11.90 -2.23
CA SER A 292 7.47 -11.74 -3.42
C SER A 292 7.73 -12.94 -4.34
N SER A 293 6.95 -14.02 -4.21
CA SER A 293 6.86 -15.01 -5.28
C SER A 293 6.28 -14.26 -6.48
N ARG A 294 7.11 -13.99 -7.49
CA ARG A 294 6.66 -13.36 -8.73
C ARG A 294 5.58 -14.27 -9.31
N LYS A 295 4.33 -13.80 -9.27
CA LYS A 295 3.23 -14.46 -9.99
C LYS A 295 3.65 -14.58 -11.46
N GLN A 296 3.37 -15.72 -12.08
CA GLN A 296 3.60 -15.88 -13.51
C GLN A 296 2.79 -14.80 -14.23
N GLY A 297 3.48 -13.94 -14.99
CA GLY A 297 2.78 -12.93 -15.77
C GLY A 297 1.91 -13.56 -16.85
N PHE A 298 0.93 -12.82 -17.33
CA PHE A 298 -0.07 -13.31 -18.27
C PHE A 298 -0.17 -12.44 -19.54
N VAL A 299 0.57 -11.32 -19.61
CA VAL A 299 0.46 -10.33 -20.67
C VAL A 299 1.61 -10.46 -21.67
N VAL A 300 1.29 -10.36 -22.96
CA VAL A 300 2.23 -10.28 -24.07
C VAL A 300 1.90 -9.02 -24.87
N VAL A 301 2.93 -8.22 -25.16
CA VAL A 301 2.80 -7.00 -25.96
C VAL A 301 3.70 -7.14 -27.19
N GLU A 302 3.12 -6.88 -28.36
CA GLU A 302 3.82 -6.94 -29.64
C GLU A 302 4.23 -5.54 -30.14
N THR A 303 5.14 -5.49 -31.12
CA THR A 303 5.66 -4.24 -31.71
C THR A 303 4.60 -3.43 -32.47
N ASN A 304 3.47 -4.05 -32.81
CA ASN A 304 2.33 -3.44 -33.50
C ASN A 304 1.28 -2.86 -32.52
N PHE A 305 1.63 -2.70 -31.23
CA PHE A 305 0.73 -2.23 -30.16
C PHE A 305 -0.43 -3.18 -29.82
N ARG A 306 -0.39 -4.42 -30.31
CA ARG A 306 -1.35 -5.46 -29.88
C ARG A 306 -0.95 -6.03 -28.51
N LEU A 307 -1.96 -6.23 -27.69
CA LEU A 307 -1.86 -6.77 -26.35
C LEU A 307 -2.66 -8.07 -26.27
N TYR A 308 -2.01 -9.12 -25.78
CA TYR A 308 -2.57 -10.45 -25.59
C TYR A 308 -2.42 -10.84 -24.14
N ALA A 309 -3.54 -11.01 -23.44
CA ALA A 309 -3.54 -11.39 -22.03
C ALA A 309 -4.18 -12.78 -21.84
N TYR A 310 -3.39 -13.74 -21.38
CA TYR A 310 -3.81 -15.12 -21.11
C TYR A 310 -4.44 -15.22 -19.73
N SER A 311 -5.68 -14.78 -19.61
CA SER A 311 -6.41 -14.75 -18.35
C SER A 311 -7.90 -15.01 -18.56
N THR A 312 -8.50 -15.75 -17.64
CA THR A 312 -9.95 -15.96 -17.52
C THR A 312 -10.61 -14.92 -16.60
N SER A 313 -9.81 -14.21 -15.79
CA SER A 313 -10.30 -13.23 -14.82
C SER A 313 -10.96 -12.01 -15.49
N LYS A 314 -12.17 -11.69 -15.03
CA LYS A 314 -12.89 -10.45 -15.40
C LYS A 314 -12.14 -9.21 -14.90
N LEU A 315 -11.48 -9.27 -13.75
CA LEU A 315 -10.70 -8.16 -13.19
C LEU A 315 -9.55 -7.77 -14.12
N HIS A 316 -8.79 -8.75 -14.61
CA HIS A 316 -7.71 -8.47 -15.57
C HIS A 316 -8.22 -7.81 -16.85
N CYS A 317 -9.42 -8.19 -17.32
CA CYS A 317 -10.05 -7.54 -18.47
C CYS A 317 -10.34 -6.06 -18.19
N GLU A 318 -10.94 -5.75 -17.04
CA GLU A 318 -11.25 -4.37 -16.67
C GLU A 318 -10.00 -3.52 -16.43
N ILE A 319 -8.95 -4.08 -15.82
CA ILE A 319 -7.65 -3.39 -15.66
C ILE A 319 -7.06 -3.03 -17.03
N LEU A 320 -7.09 -3.96 -17.98
CA LEU A 320 -6.59 -3.71 -19.34
C LEU A 320 -7.45 -2.68 -20.09
N ARG A 321 -8.76 -2.62 -19.87
CA ARG A 321 -9.64 -1.60 -20.45
C ARG A 321 -9.29 -0.18 -20.03
N LEU A 322 -8.63 0.00 -18.89
CA LEU A 322 -8.26 1.34 -18.40
C LEU A 322 -7.27 2.06 -19.31
N PHE A 323 -6.40 1.32 -20.02
CA PHE A 323 -5.35 1.90 -20.86
C PHE A 323 -5.24 1.28 -22.26
N SER A 324 -6.09 0.30 -22.58
CA SER A 324 -6.13 -0.35 -23.89
C SER A 324 -7.56 -0.54 -24.37
N ARG A 325 -7.75 -0.55 -25.69
CA ARG A 325 -9.02 -0.89 -26.31
C ARG A 325 -9.12 -2.40 -26.45
N VAL A 326 -9.95 -3.05 -25.64
CA VAL A 326 -10.25 -4.48 -25.78
C VAL A 326 -11.07 -4.69 -27.06
N GLU A 327 -10.55 -5.47 -28.00
CA GLU A 327 -11.21 -5.77 -29.27
C GLU A 327 -12.17 -6.95 -29.13
N TYR A 328 -11.72 -8.04 -28.52
CA TYR A 328 -12.52 -9.22 -28.26
C TYR A 328 -11.97 -10.04 -27.09
N GLN A 329 -12.86 -10.79 -26.45
CA GLN A 329 -12.56 -11.65 -25.32
C GLN A 329 -12.94 -13.09 -25.67
N LEU A 330 -11.96 -13.98 -25.62
CA LEU A 330 -12.11 -15.44 -25.72
C LEU A 330 -12.02 -16.04 -24.31
N PRO A 331 -12.41 -17.33 -24.12
CA PRO A 331 -12.46 -17.94 -22.79
C PRO A 331 -11.17 -17.81 -21.97
N ASN A 332 -9.99 -17.95 -22.60
CA ASN A 332 -8.69 -17.90 -21.92
C ASN A 332 -7.74 -16.84 -22.52
N LEU A 333 -8.26 -15.92 -23.34
CA LEU A 333 -7.45 -14.92 -24.04
C LEU A 333 -8.22 -13.62 -24.21
N ILE A 334 -7.64 -12.53 -23.73
CA ILE A 334 -8.12 -11.17 -23.94
C ILE A 334 -7.22 -10.53 -24.98
N VAL A 335 -7.82 -10.03 -26.07
CA VAL A 335 -7.08 -9.32 -27.12
C VAL A 335 -7.47 -7.86 -27.11
N GLY A 336 -6.47 -7.00 -27.00
CA GLY A 336 -6.62 -5.55 -27.03
C GLY A 336 -5.56 -4.88 -27.89
N ALA A 337 -5.74 -3.58 -28.10
CA ALA A 337 -4.78 -2.73 -28.76
C ALA A 337 -4.55 -1.46 -27.93
N ILE A 338 -3.28 -1.05 -27.81
CA ILE A 338 -2.91 0.22 -27.18
C ILE A 338 -3.00 1.29 -28.26
N THR A 339 -3.91 2.26 -28.08
CA THR A 339 -4.12 3.36 -29.03
C THR A 339 -3.89 4.71 -28.35
N LYS A 340 -3.68 5.76 -29.15
CA LYS A 340 -3.52 7.13 -28.64
C LYS A 340 -4.73 7.55 -27.78
N GLU A 341 -5.94 7.23 -28.23
CA GLU A 341 -7.19 7.62 -27.56
C GLU A 341 -7.37 6.88 -26.22
N SER A 342 -7.05 5.59 -26.18
CA SER A 342 -7.15 4.79 -24.94
C SER A 342 -6.16 5.27 -23.88
N LEU A 343 -4.93 5.62 -24.26
CA LEU A 343 -3.95 6.17 -23.35
C LEU A 343 -4.28 7.60 -22.90
N TYR A 344 -4.84 8.43 -23.78
CA TYR A 344 -5.30 9.77 -23.38
C TYR A 344 -6.40 9.69 -22.34
N SER A 345 -7.35 8.78 -22.51
CA SER A 345 -8.36 8.50 -21.48
C SER A 345 -7.73 8.02 -20.17
N ALA A 346 -6.70 7.18 -20.24
CA ALA A 346 -5.96 6.74 -19.05
C ALA A 346 -5.25 7.91 -18.34
N PHE A 347 -4.56 8.77 -19.10
CA PHE A 347 -3.84 9.93 -18.58
C PHE A 347 -4.79 10.96 -17.95
N GLU A 348 -5.95 11.20 -18.55
CA GLU A 348 -7.00 12.05 -17.96
C GLU A 348 -7.54 11.48 -16.63
N ASN A 349 -7.53 10.16 -16.48
CA ASN A 349 -7.88 9.48 -15.23
C ASN A 349 -6.72 9.47 -14.21
N GLY A 350 -5.58 10.11 -14.54
CA GLY A 350 -4.42 10.22 -13.64
C GLY A 350 -3.53 8.98 -13.62
N ILE A 351 -3.68 8.07 -14.58
CA ILE A 351 -2.75 6.95 -14.76
C ILE A 351 -1.51 7.49 -15.48
N THR A 352 -0.30 7.23 -14.99
CA THR A 352 0.93 7.70 -15.66
C THR A 352 1.46 6.68 -16.68
N GLY A 353 2.21 7.15 -17.68
CA GLY A 353 2.84 6.28 -18.67
C GLY A 353 3.79 5.26 -18.05
N GLU A 354 4.56 5.67 -17.04
CA GLU A 354 5.49 4.79 -16.34
C GLU A 354 4.79 3.71 -15.51
N GLN A 355 3.61 4.00 -14.92
CA GLN A 355 2.81 3.00 -14.23
C GLN A 355 2.29 1.92 -15.20
N ILE A 356 1.85 2.32 -16.40
CA ILE A 356 1.41 1.38 -17.44
C ILE A 356 2.58 0.49 -17.89
N ILE A 357 3.75 1.09 -18.13
CA ILE A 357 4.96 0.34 -18.52
C ILE A 357 5.36 -0.64 -17.41
N SER A 358 5.40 -0.19 -16.16
CA SER A 358 5.71 -1.03 -15.00
C SER A 358 4.72 -2.20 -14.87
N PHE A 359 3.42 -1.97 -15.11
CA PHE A 359 2.42 -3.04 -15.10
C PHE A 359 2.71 -4.11 -16.16
N LEU A 360 2.95 -3.68 -17.39
CA LEU A 360 3.23 -4.57 -18.53
C LEU A 360 4.50 -5.38 -18.29
N GLN A 361 5.53 -4.77 -17.69
CA GLN A 361 6.79 -5.45 -17.35
C GLN A 361 6.62 -6.46 -16.20
N GLN A 362 5.91 -6.10 -15.14
CA GLN A 362 5.68 -6.96 -13.97
C GLN A 362 4.78 -8.16 -14.29
N ASN A 363 3.82 -7.98 -15.19
CA ASN A 363 2.86 -9.01 -15.60
C ASN A 363 3.20 -9.65 -16.95
N ALA A 364 4.43 -9.49 -17.44
CA ALA A 364 4.88 -10.09 -18.69
C ALA A 364 4.87 -11.63 -18.60
N HIS A 365 4.30 -12.28 -19.61
CA HIS A 365 4.27 -13.73 -19.70
C HIS A 365 5.69 -14.33 -19.61
N PRO A 366 5.93 -15.45 -18.90
CA PRO A 366 7.28 -15.98 -18.64
C PRO A 366 8.18 -16.08 -19.89
N ARG A 367 7.62 -16.51 -21.02
CA ARG A 367 8.33 -16.59 -22.32
C ARG A 367 8.85 -15.24 -22.85
N VAL A 368 8.21 -14.14 -22.44
CA VAL A 368 8.55 -12.77 -22.83
C VAL A 368 9.31 -12.07 -21.72
N ALA A 369 9.06 -12.42 -20.45
CA ALA A 369 9.77 -11.89 -19.29
C ALA A 369 11.27 -12.21 -19.31
N GLU A 370 11.67 -13.31 -19.94
CA GLU A 370 13.09 -13.66 -20.16
C GLU A 370 13.79 -12.76 -21.20
N ARG A 371 13.01 -12.10 -22.07
CA ARG A 371 13.56 -11.15 -23.05
C ARG A 371 13.83 -9.82 -22.37
N VAL A 372 15.00 -9.24 -22.65
CA VAL A 372 15.35 -7.88 -22.22
C VAL A 372 15.39 -6.97 -23.45
N PRO A 373 14.57 -5.92 -23.54
CA PRO A 373 13.47 -5.58 -22.62
C PRO A 373 12.23 -6.49 -22.81
N SER A 374 11.46 -6.70 -21.73
CA SER A 374 10.26 -7.56 -21.72
C SER A 374 9.09 -6.93 -22.48
N VAL A 375 9.04 -5.61 -22.54
CA VAL A 375 8.12 -4.85 -23.39
C VAL A 375 8.93 -4.21 -24.52
N PRO A 376 8.48 -4.28 -25.79
CA PRO A 376 9.21 -3.68 -26.91
C PRO A 376 9.46 -2.18 -26.71
N GLU A 377 10.69 -1.71 -26.99
CA GLU A 377 11.12 -0.32 -26.77
C GLU A 377 10.25 0.69 -27.53
N ASN A 378 9.85 0.33 -28.75
CA ASN A 378 8.98 1.18 -29.56
C ASN A 378 7.62 1.44 -28.88
N VAL A 379 7.10 0.48 -28.11
CA VAL A 379 5.85 0.65 -27.37
C VAL A 379 6.08 1.52 -26.13
N THR A 380 7.15 1.28 -25.38
CA THR A 380 7.46 2.07 -24.16
C THR A 380 7.73 3.54 -24.50
N ASP A 381 8.48 3.81 -25.56
CA ASP A 381 8.79 5.16 -25.99
C ASP A 381 7.56 5.88 -26.52
N GLN A 382 6.70 5.18 -27.26
CA GLN A 382 5.47 5.77 -27.77
C GLN A 382 4.48 6.14 -26.65
N ILE A 383 4.39 5.34 -25.60
CA ILE A 383 3.59 5.67 -24.40
C ILE A 383 4.09 6.96 -23.75
N ARG A 384 5.41 7.08 -23.55
CA ARG A 384 6.05 8.28 -22.96
C ARG A 384 5.88 9.51 -23.85
N LEU A 385 5.99 9.35 -25.16
CA LEU A 385 5.76 10.43 -26.13
C LEU A 385 4.32 10.93 -26.08
N TRP A 386 3.34 10.03 -25.99
CA TRP A 386 1.93 10.41 -25.90
C TRP A 386 1.60 11.11 -24.57
N GLU A 387 2.20 10.70 -23.45
CA GLU A 387 2.07 11.41 -22.17
C GLU A 387 2.69 12.82 -22.24
N THR A 388 3.87 12.94 -22.84
CA THR A 388 4.54 14.23 -23.06
C THR A 388 3.72 15.13 -23.98
N ASP A 389 3.04 14.57 -24.99
CA ASP A 389 2.17 15.32 -25.91
C ASP A 389 0.95 15.93 -25.20
N LEU A 390 0.43 15.26 -24.16
CA LEU A 390 -0.65 15.78 -23.31
C LEU A 390 -0.15 16.88 -22.35
N ASN A 391 1.04 16.70 -21.78
CA ASN A 391 1.64 17.62 -20.80
C ASN A 391 2.47 18.75 -21.45
N ARG A 392 2.25 19.09 -22.72
CA ARG A 392 3.02 20.14 -23.44
C ARG A 392 2.78 21.54 -22.92
N VAL A 393 1.62 21.79 -22.31
CA VAL A 393 1.17 23.12 -21.89
C VAL A 393 0.95 23.12 -20.39
N GLU A 394 1.83 23.83 -19.68
CA GLU A 394 1.64 24.09 -18.25
C GLU A 394 0.94 25.44 -18.06
N MET A 395 -0.19 25.42 -17.35
CA MET A 395 -0.95 26.62 -17.04
C MET A 395 -0.58 27.10 -15.64
N THR A 396 0.17 28.20 -15.55
CA THR A 396 0.54 28.81 -14.27
C THR A 396 -0.26 30.10 -14.07
N PRO A 397 -1.08 30.22 -13.00
CA PRO A 397 -1.75 31.47 -12.65
C PRO A 397 -0.74 32.59 -12.38
N ALA A 398 -0.87 33.69 -13.12
CA ALA A 398 0.10 34.77 -13.10
C ALA A 398 -0.57 36.15 -13.22
N TYR A 399 0.09 37.17 -12.69
CA TYR A 399 -0.25 38.56 -12.94
C TYR A 399 0.73 39.16 -13.95
N TYR A 400 0.14 39.89 -14.89
CA TYR A 400 0.85 40.62 -15.92
C TYR A 400 0.95 42.09 -15.51
N TYR A 401 2.18 42.61 -15.47
CA TYR A 401 2.47 44.02 -15.25
C TYR A 401 3.07 44.61 -16.53
N ASP A 402 2.51 45.72 -16.98
CA ASP A 402 2.99 46.48 -18.13
C ASP A 402 3.13 47.98 -17.82
N GLU A 403 3.69 48.71 -18.78
CA GLU A 403 3.83 50.17 -18.75
C GLU A 403 4.69 50.68 -17.59
N PHE A 404 5.84 50.04 -17.36
CA PHE A 404 6.81 50.58 -16.42
C PHE A 404 7.39 51.91 -16.95
N PRO A 405 7.42 52.97 -16.12
CA PRO A 405 7.88 54.30 -16.52
C PRO A 405 9.39 54.38 -16.75
N THR A 406 10.18 53.57 -16.04
CA THR A 406 11.65 53.54 -16.11
C THR A 406 12.18 52.12 -16.11
N ARG A 407 13.32 51.92 -16.80
CA ARG A 407 14.03 50.64 -16.86
C ARG A 407 14.54 50.19 -15.49
N GLU A 408 15.02 51.13 -14.67
CA GLU A 408 15.50 50.84 -13.30
C GLU A 408 14.39 50.29 -12.39
N LEU A 409 13.15 50.76 -12.56
CA LEU A 409 12.00 50.27 -11.79
C LEU A 409 11.61 48.85 -12.21
N LEU A 410 11.72 48.54 -13.51
CA LEU A 410 11.53 47.19 -14.02
C LEU A 410 12.61 46.24 -13.49
N GLU A 411 13.89 46.63 -13.60
CA GLU A 411 15.03 45.82 -13.12
C GLU A 411 14.92 45.58 -11.60
N GLY A 412 14.59 46.61 -10.82
CA GLY A 412 14.36 46.46 -9.37
C GLY A 412 13.13 45.59 -9.03
N ALA A 413 12.08 45.62 -9.85
CA ALA A 413 10.90 44.76 -9.68
C ALA A 413 11.19 43.30 -10.08
N SER A 414 11.96 43.08 -11.15
CA SER A 414 12.47 41.78 -11.57
C SER A 414 13.38 41.16 -10.50
N ASP A 415 14.30 41.94 -9.92
CA ASP A 415 15.21 41.48 -8.89
C ASP A 415 14.47 41.10 -7.60
N PHE A 416 13.46 41.90 -7.22
CA PHE A 416 12.58 41.56 -6.11
C PHE A 416 11.78 40.28 -6.41
N ALA A 417 11.20 40.13 -7.61
CA ALA A 417 10.50 38.92 -8.01
C ALA A 417 11.43 37.69 -8.08
N ARG A 418 12.69 37.87 -8.47
CA ARG A 418 13.72 36.81 -8.51
C ARG A 418 14.12 36.38 -7.09
N GLY A 419 14.25 37.33 -6.16
CA GLY A 419 14.51 37.06 -4.75
C GLY A 419 13.42 36.23 -4.06
N TYR A 420 12.17 36.37 -4.50
CA TYR A 420 11.02 35.59 -4.02
C TYR A 420 10.68 34.36 -4.88
N ASN A 421 11.51 34.01 -5.87
CA ASN A 421 11.29 32.91 -6.83
C ASN A 421 9.92 32.93 -7.53
N ALA A 422 9.44 34.15 -7.79
CA ALA A 422 8.11 34.43 -8.32
C ALA A 422 8.11 34.92 -9.77
N LEU A 423 9.27 35.27 -10.31
CA LEU A 423 9.44 35.71 -11.70
C LEU A 423 9.14 34.54 -12.67
N LEU A 424 8.18 34.73 -13.57
CA LEU A 424 7.86 33.76 -14.62
C LEU A 424 8.43 34.18 -15.98
N TRP A 425 8.33 35.48 -16.30
CA TRP A 425 8.81 36.01 -17.57
C TRP A 425 9.09 37.51 -17.44
N GLU A 426 10.14 37.98 -18.11
CA GLU A 426 10.48 39.39 -18.22
C GLU A 426 10.83 39.75 -19.67
N ASP A 427 10.45 40.96 -20.06
CA ASP A 427 10.82 41.54 -21.34
C ASP A 427 11.32 42.97 -21.13
N VAL A 428 12.65 43.05 -21.00
CA VAL A 428 13.43 44.27 -20.73
C VAL A 428 13.67 45.08 -22.02
N ASN A 429 13.57 44.44 -23.20
CA ASN A 429 13.96 45.04 -24.48
C ASN A 429 12.79 45.63 -25.28
N SER A 430 11.56 45.40 -24.85
CA SER A 430 10.36 45.91 -25.53
C SER A 430 9.93 47.28 -25.02
N LYS A 431 9.43 48.14 -25.92
CA LYS A 431 8.94 49.50 -25.62
C LYS A 431 7.89 49.58 -24.50
N LYS A 432 7.25 48.45 -24.20
CA LYS A 432 6.19 48.35 -23.18
C LYS A 432 6.65 47.82 -21.84
N MET A 433 7.93 47.44 -21.67
CA MET A 433 8.57 46.94 -20.44
C MET A 433 7.65 46.01 -19.62
N ARG A 434 7.78 44.70 -19.79
CA ARG A 434 6.77 43.75 -19.28
C ARG A 434 7.34 42.79 -18.27
N LEU A 435 6.51 42.46 -17.28
CA LEU A 435 6.86 41.55 -16.20
C LEU A 435 5.68 40.63 -15.90
N VAL A 436 5.93 39.33 -15.80
CA VAL A 436 4.93 38.33 -15.39
C VAL A 436 5.40 37.66 -14.11
N VAL A 437 4.55 37.69 -13.09
CA VAL A 437 4.84 37.16 -11.75
C VAL A 437 3.77 36.15 -11.35
N LYS A 438 4.15 35.10 -10.62
CA LYS A 438 3.21 34.12 -10.03
C LYS A 438 2.13 34.80 -9.19
N ALA A 439 0.91 34.26 -9.26
CA ALA A 439 -0.25 34.80 -8.54
C ALA A 439 -0.05 34.90 -7.03
N GLU A 440 0.65 33.94 -6.44
CA GLU A 440 0.91 33.85 -5.00
C GLU A 440 1.66 35.07 -4.44
N ASN A 441 2.49 35.72 -5.26
CA ASN A 441 3.37 36.80 -4.84
C ASN A 441 2.90 38.18 -5.31
N HIS A 442 1.68 38.27 -5.86
CA HIS A 442 1.10 39.54 -6.33
C HIS A 442 1.00 40.60 -5.23
N VAL A 443 0.63 40.19 -4.01
CA VAL A 443 0.47 41.12 -2.88
C VAL A 443 1.81 41.76 -2.51
N HIS A 444 2.87 40.95 -2.42
CA HIS A 444 4.23 41.43 -2.11
C HIS A 444 4.79 42.33 -3.21
N MET A 445 4.55 41.99 -4.48
CA MET A 445 4.92 42.85 -5.61
C MET A 445 4.19 44.21 -5.56
N ARG A 446 2.90 44.21 -5.22
CA ARG A 446 2.10 45.44 -5.12
C ARG A 446 2.57 46.34 -3.98
N GLU A 447 2.95 45.77 -2.84
CA GLU A 447 3.55 46.53 -1.73
C GLU A 447 4.90 47.14 -2.10
N TYR A 448 5.76 46.37 -2.78
CA TYR A 448 7.06 46.86 -3.25
C TYR A 448 6.91 48.00 -4.26
N LEU A 449 6.05 47.84 -5.27
CA LEU A 449 5.76 48.87 -6.27
C LEU A 449 5.06 50.10 -5.65
N GLY A 450 4.26 49.90 -4.59
CA GLY A 450 3.62 50.98 -3.84
C GLY A 450 4.63 51.83 -3.05
N ARG A 451 5.66 51.22 -2.47
CA ARG A 451 6.74 51.92 -1.74
C ARG A 451 7.66 52.74 -2.65
N GLN A 452 7.78 52.36 -3.91
CA GLN A 452 8.59 53.06 -4.92
C GLN A 452 7.85 54.24 -5.58
N ARG A 453 6.54 54.39 -5.33
CA ARG A 453 5.71 55.51 -5.83
C ARG A 453 5.53 56.65 -4.82
N GLN A 454 5.86 56.43 -3.55
CA GLN A 454 5.99 57.47 -2.52
C GLN A 454 7.39 58.07 -2.58
#